data_AF-A0A5N0Z2R5-F1
#
_entry.id   AF-A0A5N0Z2R5-F1
#
_cell.length_a   1.000
_cell.length_b   1.000
_cell.length_c   1.000
_cell.angle_alpha   90.00
_cell.angle_beta   90.00
_cell.angle_gamma   90.00
#
_symmetry.space_group_name_H-M   'P 1'
#
loop_
_entity.id
_entity.type
_entity.pdbx_description
1 polymer ?
#
loop_
_entity_poly.entity_id
_entity_poly.type
_entity_poly.pdbx_seq_one_letter_code
_entity_poly.pdbx_strand_id
1 'polypeptide(L)' 'MLIGYTRVSKDDQNLECQINQLKNYDAEQIIQEKYTGTYK' A
#
# COMPACT_ATOMS: atom_id res chain seq x y z
N MET A 1 17.83 4.48 1.23
CA MET A 1 16.43 4.92 1.23
C MET A 1 15.56 3.80 0.69
N LEU A 2 14.94 3.05 1.59
CA LEU A 2 14.04 1.95 1.24
C LEU A 2 12.62 2.50 1.17
N ILE A 3 11.99 2.45 -0.01
CA ILE A 3 10.65 3.01 -0.20
C ILE A 3 9.67 1.86 -0.41
N GLY A 4 8.72 1.73 0.50
CA GLY A 4 7.58 0.83 0.38
C GLY A 4 6.47 1.48 -0.42
N TYR A 5 5.91 0.78 -1.40
CA TYR A 5 4.72 1.21 -2.12
C TYR A 5 3.58 0.21 -1.90
N THR A 6 2.43 0.73 -1.52
CA THR A 6 1.21 -0.06 -1.32
C THR A 6 0.05 0.57 -2.09
N ARG A 7 -0.82 -0.27 -2.65
CA ARG A 7 -1.99 0.19 -3.42
C ARG A 7 -3.19 -0.70 -3.18
N VAL A 8 -4.34 -0.07 -2.91
CA VAL A 8 -5.64 -0.74 -2.92
C VAL A 8 -6.57 -0.10 -3.92
N SER A 9 -7.44 -0.92 -4.51
CA SER A 9 -8.46 -0.48 -5.46
C SER A 9 -9.83 -0.31 -4.80
N LYS A 10 -10.06 -0.93 -3.64
CA LYS A 10 -11.32 -0.84 -2.89
C LYS A 10 -11.06 -0.60 -1.41
N ASP A 11 -11.99 0.08 -0.74
CA ASP A 11 -11.98 0.34 0.71
C ASP A 11 -11.98 -0.94 1.55
N ASP A 12 -12.58 -2.01 1.02
CA ASP A 12 -12.71 -3.29 1.71
C ASP A 12 -11.40 -4.11 1.73
N GLN A 13 -10.39 -3.68 0.97
CA GLN A 13 -9.08 -4.34 0.96
C GLN A 13 -8.27 -3.92 2.18
N ASN A 14 -7.71 -4.90 2.89
CA ASN A 14 -7.00 -4.68 4.14
C ASN A 14 -5.61 -4.04 3.92
N LEU A 15 -5.60 -2.71 3.79
CA LEU A 15 -4.43 -1.88 3.54
C LEU A 15 -3.42 -1.92 4.71
N GLU A 16 -3.91 -2.10 5.94
CA GLU A 16 -3.05 -2.22 7.13
C GLU A 16 -2.11 -3.41 7.05
N CYS A 17 -2.56 -4.54 6.50
CA CYS A 17 -1.73 -5.72 6.34
C CYS A 17 -0.52 -5.45 5.42
N GLN A 18 -0.75 -4.74 4.31
CA GLN A 18 0.30 -4.36 3.36
C GLN A 18 1.29 -3.38 3.98
N ILE A 19 0.81 -2.38 4.73
CA ILE A 19 1.67 -1.45 5.47
C ILE A 19 2.51 -2.19 6.50
N ASN A 20 1.93 -3.14 7.23
CA ASN A 20 2.64 -3.86 8.28
C ASN A 20 3.76 -4.74 7.71
N GLN A 21 3.54 -5.35 6.54
CA GLN A 21 4.61 -6.03 5.80
C GLN A 21 5.72 -5.06 5.41
N LEU A 22 5.39 -3.91 4.82
CA LEU A 22 6.38 -2.91 4.41
C LEU A 22 7.21 -2.39 5.59
N LYS A 23 6.57 -2.17 6.75
CA LYS A 23 7.26 -1.82 7.99
C LYS A 23 8.19 -2.94 8.48
N ASN A 24 7.77 -4.20 8.35
CA ASN A 24 8.59 -5.35 8.75
C ASN A 24 9.83 -5.54 7.85
N TYR A 25 9.80 -4.99 6.63
CA TYR A 25 10.94 -4.93 5.72
C TYR A 25 11.80 -3.67 5.91
N ASP A 26 11.57 -2.89 6.98
CA ASP A 26 12.31 -1.66 7.28
C ASP A 26 12.18 -0.58 6.18
N ALA A 27 10.99 -0.47 5.58
CA ALA A 27 10.70 0.59 4.62
C ALA A 27 10.67 1.97 5.31
N GLU A 28 11.63 2.81 4.95
CA GLU A 28 11.87 4.15 5.49
C GLU A 28 10.79 5.15 5.07
N GLN A 29 10.22 4.98 3.88
CA GLN A 29 9.11 5.79 3.38
C GLN A 29 8.03 4.88 2.80
N ILE A 30 6.77 5.05 3.23
CA ILE A 30 5.64 4.26 2.73
C ILE A 30 4.72 5.18 1.95
N ILE A 31 4.57 4.89 0.65
CA ILE A 31 3.65 5.59 -0.25
C ILE A 31 2.43 4.70 -0.43
N GLN A 32 1.25 5.23 -0.13
CA GLN A 32 -0.02 4.54 -0.33
C GLN A 32 -0.82 5.20 -1.43
N GLU A 33 -1.36 4.40 -2.34
CA GLU A 33 -2.23 4.87 -3.40
C GLU A 33 -3.57 4.14 -3.37
N LYS A 34 -4.66 4.90 -3.52
CA LYS A 34 -6.00 4.35 -3.59
C LYS A 34 -6.58 4.63 -4.97
N TYR A 35 -6.45 3.66 -5.87
CA TYR A 35 -6.85 3.83 -7.27
C TYR A 35 -7.47 2.55 -7.82
N THR A 36 -8.66 2.68 -8.40
CA THR A 36 -9.29 1.62 -9.19
C THR A 36 -8.89 1.79 -10.64
N GLY A 37 -8.14 0.83 -11.18
CA GLY A 37 -7.70 0.84 -12.58
C GLY A 37 -8.81 0.52 -13.58
N THR A 38 -10.02 0.20 -13.09
CA THR A 38 -11.17 -0.10 -13.93
C THR A 38 -12.12 1.09 -13.91
N TYR A 39 -12.08 1.88 -14.98
CA TYR A 39 -13.18 2.75 -15.37
C TYR A 39 -14.16 1.89 -16.16
N LYS A 40 -15.40 1.79 -15.69
CA LYS A 40 -16.47 1.09 -16.41
C LYS A 40 -17.16 2.06 -17.35
#